data_AF-A0A8H7PYP7-F1
#
_entry.id   AF-A0A8H7PYP7-F1
#
_cell.length_a   1.000
_cell.length_b   1.000
_cell.length_c   1.000
_cell.angle_alpha   90.00
_cell.angle_beta   90.00
_cell.angle_gamma   90.00
#
_symmetry.space_group_name_H-M   'P 1'
#
loop_
_entity.id
_entity.type
_entity.pdbx_description
1 polymer ?
#
loop_
_entity_poly.entity_id
_entity_poly.type
_entity_poly.pdbx_seq_one_letter_code
_entity_poly.pdbx_strand_id
1 'polypeptide(L)'
;MSTVITKLTVTKALSQPSVLIGFPLSIALYVSFFFGAQKSKIATSEKQVSWLLTFMSSAGLTLASIPRFYNFWRSGWDIRSFQVDNTFDTMILCYFVTYLILDLTLGSIYYKGQINLLTGWIHHSVYTFMTVYFLCHRLGGFFVVASILELPTLIMALGCLWSNLRSDYLFASTFFSFRLVFHAFMIKTLKQHHHIQTLWIVAASIFPLHLFWFYGFIRQQKRKYQVYMERKRAMKQKILEEKENLQSVASCSTSSVSNFASKKEISRLRKFFAQGKRLSFGSLSGAL
;
A
#
# COMPACT_ATOMS: atom_id res chain seq x y z
N MET A 1 21.93 26.96 -23.04
CA MET A 1 21.45 27.92 -22.03
C MET A 1 20.89 27.14 -20.85
N SER A 2 21.61 27.10 -19.72
CA SER A 2 21.07 26.51 -18.49
C SER A 2 20.11 27.50 -17.87
N THR A 3 18.80 27.27 -18.03
CA THR A 3 17.77 28.04 -17.32
C THR A 3 17.97 27.80 -15.83
N VAL A 4 18.53 28.78 -15.12
CA VAL A 4 18.66 28.71 -13.65
C VAL A 4 17.24 28.68 -13.10
N ILE A 5 16.79 27.51 -12.62
CA ILE A 5 15.51 27.41 -11.92
C ILE A 5 15.66 28.20 -10.63
N THR A 6 15.08 29.41 -10.61
CA THR A 6 15.13 30.28 -9.43
C THR A 6 14.35 29.63 -8.29
N LYS A 7 15.06 29.30 -7.21
CA LYS A 7 14.48 28.79 -5.97
C LYS A 7 13.48 29.81 -5.42
N LEU A 8 12.27 29.36 -5.10
CA LEU A 8 11.27 30.19 -4.43
C LEU A 8 11.51 30.15 -2.92
N THR A 9 11.30 31.30 -2.27
CA THR A 9 11.13 31.31 -0.81
C THR A 9 9.80 30.64 -0.47
N VAL A 10 9.68 30.06 0.73
CA VAL A 10 8.45 29.38 1.16
C VAL A 10 7.23 30.29 1.03
N THR A 11 7.34 31.56 1.44
CA THR A 11 6.26 32.55 1.28
C THR A 11 5.84 32.72 -0.17
N LYS A 12 6.80 32.88 -1.10
CA LYS A 12 6.51 33.02 -2.54
C LYS A 12 5.89 31.77 -3.12
N ALA A 13 6.33 30.59 -2.70
CA ALA A 13 5.76 29.31 -3.12
C ALA A 13 4.29 29.17 -2.63
N LEU A 14 4.02 29.52 -1.38
CA LEU A 14 2.66 29.47 -0.80
C LEU A 14 1.72 30.53 -1.38
N SER A 15 2.23 31.67 -1.85
CA SER A 15 1.45 32.71 -2.51
C SER A 15 1.10 32.41 -3.97
N GLN A 16 1.55 31.29 -4.54
CA GLN A 16 1.19 30.94 -5.92
C GLN A 16 -0.33 30.69 -6.04
N PRO A 17 -1.00 31.20 -7.10
CA PRO A 17 -2.44 31.00 -7.28
C PRO A 17 -2.86 29.53 -7.28
N SER A 18 -2.05 28.66 -7.89
CA SER A 18 -2.25 27.21 -7.92
C SER A 18 -2.25 26.59 -6.53
N VAL A 19 -1.42 27.10 -5.61
CA VAL A 19 -1.30 26.62 -4.23
C VAL A 19 -2.47 27.11 -3.39
N LEU A 20 -2.83 28.38 -3.54
CA LEU A 20 -3.97 29.00 -2.84
C LEU A 20 -5.30 28.32 -3.19
N ILE A 21 -5.44 27.81 -4.42
CA ILE A 21 -6.62 27.04 -4.86
C ILE A 21 -6.46 25.56 -4.51
N GLY A 22 -5.26 25.00 -4.70
CA GLY A 22 -4.98 23.57 -4.54
C GLY A 22 -5.21 23.05 -3.13
N PHE A 23 -4.79 23.79 -2.09
CA PHE A 23 -4.98 23.37 -0.70
C PHE A 23 -6.46 23.29 -0.29
N PRO A 24 -7.28 24.36 -0.42
CA PRO A 24 -8.71 24.30 -0.06
C PRO A 24 -9.48 23.24 -0.85
N LEU A 25 -9.23 23.12 -2.16
CA LEU A 25 -9.89 22.12 -2.99
C LEU A 25 -9.57 20.70 -2.51
N SER A 26 -8.30 20.43 -2.21
CA SER A 26 -7.88 19.13 -1.70
C SER A 26 -8.47 18.84 -0.32
N ILE A 27 -8.54 19.84 0.57
CA ILE A 27 -9.14 19.69 1.90
C ILE A 27 -10.62 19.33 1.76
N ALA A 28 -11.37 20.11 0.97
CA ALA A 28 -12.77 19.84 0.72
C ALA A 28 -12.97 18.42 0.18
N LEU A 29 -12.16 18.01 -0.81
CA LEU A 29 -12.26 16.69 -1.42
C LEU A 29 -12.00 15.55 -0.40
N TYR A 30 -10.92 15.62 0.38
CA TYR A 30 -10.60 14.58 1.37
C TYR A 30 -11.61 14.53 2.51
N VAL A 31 -12.02 15.69 3.05
CA VAL A 31 -12.98 15.77 4.15
C VAL A 31 -14.34 15.24 3.70
N SER A 32 -14.83 15.67 2.53
CA SER A 32 -16.08 15.15 1.96
C SER A 32 -16.02 13.65 1.72
N PHE A 33 -14.92 13.13 1.16
CA PHE A 33 -14.76 11.70 0.96
C PHE A 33 -14.74 10.92 2.28
N PHE A 34 -13.97 11.37 3.27
CA PHE A 34 -13.84 10.70 4.56
C PHE A 34 -15.18 10.58 5.28
N PHE A 35 -15.89 11.70 5.46
CA PHE A 35 -17.19 11.70 6.14
C PHE A 35 -18.28 11.04 5.30
N GLY A 36 -18.24 11.15 3.97
CA GLY A 36 -19.13 10.45 3.07
C GLY A 36 -18.97 8.92 3.16
N ALA A 37 -17.73 8.44 3.21
CA ALA A 37 -17.42 7.02 3.35
C ALA A 37 -17.82 6.47 4.72
N GLN A 38 -17.63 7.24 5.80
CA GLN A 38 -18.09 6.87 7.13
C GLN A 38 -19.63 6.82 7.20
N LYS A 39 -20.32 7.83 6.68
CA LYS A 39 -21.79 7.87 6.65
C LYS A 39 -22.37 6.69 5.86
N SER A 40 -21.72 6.32 4.76
CA SER A 40 -22.12 5.20 3.90
C SER A 40 -21.69 3.83 4.44
N LYS A 41 -21.02 3.78 5.61
CA LYS A 41 -20.50 2.56 6.25
C LYS A 41 -19.57 1.73 5.36
N ILE A 42 -18.81 2.38 4.47
CA ILE A 42 -17.80 1.73 3.62
C ILE A 42 -16.68 1.14 4.48
N ALA A 43 -16.27 1.88 5.52
CA ALA A 43 -15.30 1.44 6.51
C ALA A 43 -15.97 1.40 7.88
N THR A 44 -16.00 0.20 8.49
CA THR A 44 -16.68 0.00 9.80
C THR A 44 -15.70 -0.23 10.93
N SER A 45 -14.55 -0.85 10.64
CA SER A 45 -13.47 -1.03 11.62
C SER A 45 -12.53 0.17 11.65
N GLU A 46 -11.94 0.45 12.81
CA GLU A 46 -10.90 1.48 12.98
C GLU A 46 -9.77 1.32 11.95
N LYS A 47 -9.37 0.07 11.71
CA LYS A 47 -8.40 -0.26 10.68
C LYS A 47 -8.88 0.19 9.29
N GLN A 48 -10.08 -0.18 8.86
CA GLN A 48 -10.56 0.26 7.53
C GLN A 48 -10.65 1.78 7.43
N VAL A 49 -11.06 2.46 8.51
CA VAL A 49 -11.14 3.93 8.54
C VAL A 49 -9.77 4.56 8.32
N SER A 50 -8.70 3.98 8.91
CA SER A 50 -7.32 4.48 8.71
C SER A 50 -6.82 4.30 7.27
N TRP A 51 -7.45 3.45 6.46
CA TRP A 51 -7.08 3.25 5.05
C TRP A 51 -7.85 4.14 4.07
N LEU A 52 -8.87 4.89 4.51
CA LEU A 52 -9.70 5.71 3.60
C LEU A 52 -8.90 6.81 2.90
N LEU A 53 -8.22 7.66 3.66
CA LEU A 53 -7.45 8.77 3.09
C LEU A 53 -6.25 8.27 2.29
N THR A 54 -5.60 7.21 2.78
CA THR A 54 -4.49 6.54 2.08
C THR A 54 -4.95 5.95 0.74
N PHE A 55 -6.12 5.29 0.70
CA PHE A 55 -6.72 4.79 -0.55
C PHE A 55 -6.95 5.93 -1.53
N MET A 56 -7.62 6.99 -1.08
CA MET A 56 -7.94 8.12 -1.94
C MET A 56 -6.68 8.80 -2.48
N SER A 57 -5.71 9.08 -1.61
CA SER A 57 -4.42 9.70 -1.96
C SER A 57 -3.64 8.87 -2.97
N SER A 58 -3.42 7.59 -2.68
CA SER A 58 -2.68 6.69 -3.59
C SER A 58 -3.41 6.48 -4.91
N ALA A 59 -4.75 6.49 -4.93
CA ALA A 59 -5.53 6.47 -6.17
C ALA A 59 -5.31 7.75 -6.99
N GLY A 60 -5.47 8.92 -6.37
CA GLY A 60 -5.28 10.22 -7.03
C GLY A 60 -3.86 10.38 -7.60
N LEU A 61 -2.85 10.05 -6.80
CA LEU A 61 -1.44 10.10 -7.20
C LEU A 61 -1.09 9.13 -8.33
N THR A 62 -1.55 7.88 -8.22
CA THR A 62 -1.34 6.89 -9.27
C THR A 62 -1.97 7.36 -10.58
N LEU A 63 -3.23 7.79 -10.56
CA LEU A 63 -3.94 8.24 -11.75
C LEU A 63 -3.31 9.51 -12.37
N ALA A 64 -2.97 10.49 -11.54
CA ALA A 64 -2.31 11.71 -11.99
C ALA A 64 -0.92 11.46 -12.59
N SER A 65 -0.22 10.42 -12.13
CA SER A 65 1.11 10.08 -12.62
C SER A 65 1.11 9.44 -14.02
N ILE A 66 0.05 8.73 -14.40
CA ILE A 66 0.02 7.90 -15.63
C ILE A 66 0.41 8.69 -16.88
N PRO A 67 -0.17 9.87 -17.19
CA PRO A 67 0.15 10.59 -18.42
C PRO A 67 1.62 11.03 -18.49
N ARG A 68 2.16 11.55 -17.37
CA ARG A 68 3.56 12.00 -17.31
C ARG A 68 4.52 10.82 -17.31
N PHE A 69 4.19 9.75 -16.61
CA PHE A 69 4.99 8.51 -16.63
C PHE A 69 5.04 7.91 -18.04
N TYR A 70 3.90 7.88 -18.75
CA TYR A 70 3.84 7.41 -20.14
C TYR A 70 4.74 8.27 -21.05
N ASN A 71 4.69 9.59 -20.94
CA ASN A 71 5.54 10.49 -21.71
C ASN A 71 7.03 10.30 -21.37
N PHE A 72 7.37 10.10 -20.10
CA PHE A 72 8.74 9.81 -19.65
C PHE A 72 9.27 8.49 -20.20
N TRP A 73 8.43 7.45 -20.23
CA TRP A 73 8.79 6.18 -20.85
C TRP A 73 8.99 6.32 -22.36
N ARG A 74 8.09 7.03 -23.05
CA ARG A 74 8.16 7.28 -24.50
C ARG A 74 9.34 8.15 -24.92
N SER A 75 9.82 9.03 -24.05
CA SER A 75 11.01 9.86 -24.31
C SER A 75 12.33 9.11 -24.17
N GLY A 76 12.29 7.79 -23.87
CA GLY A 76 13.50 7.02 -23.62
C GLY A 76 14.12 7.32 -22.25
N TRP A 77 13.28 7.62 -21.26
CA TRP A 77 13.69 7.97 -19.90
C TRP A 77 14.44 9.32 -19.79
N ASP A 78 14.07 10.30 -20.63
CA ASP A 78 14.66 11.63 -20.58
C ASP A 78 14.19 12.40 -19.34
N ILE A 79 15.10 12.56 -18.38
CA ILE A 79 14.88 13.30 -17.12
C ILE A 79 14.58 14.79 -17.34
N ARG A 80 15.01 15.38 -18.46
CA ARG A 80 14.75 16.81 -18.73
C ARG A 80 13.26 17.11 -18.86
N SER A 81 12.46 16.10 -19.22
CA SER A 81 10.99 16.19 -19.24
C SER A 81 10.36 16.55 -17.88
N PHE A 82 11.10 16.38 -16.78
CA PHE A 82 10.64 16.70 -15.43
C PHE A 82 10.73 18.19 -15.07
N GLN A 83 11.46 18.98 -15.86
CA GLN A 83 11.75 20.39 -15.56
C GLN A 83 10.60 21.34 -15.94
N VAL A 84 9.59 20.85 -16.65
CA VAL A 84 8.45 21.67 -17.07
C VAL A 84 7.43 21.74 -15.93
N ASP A 85 7.56 22.81 -15.14
CA ASP A 85 6.61 23.17 -14.10
C ASP A 85 5.24 23.50 -14.71
N ASN A 86 4.19 22.89 -14.16
CA ASN A 86 2.81 23.07 -14.59
C ASN A 86 1.93 23.26 -13.36
N THR A 87 0.92 24.12 -13.49
CA THR A 87 -0.15 24.33 -12.50
C THR A 87 -0.71 23.01 -11.99
N PHE A 88 -0.96 22.04 -12.89
CA PHE A 88 -1.47 20.72 -12.50
C PHE A 88 -0.55 20.01 -11.51
N ASP A 89 0.76 19.95 -11.78
CA ASP A 89 1.69 19.25 -10.90
C ASP A 89 1.79 19.91 -9.52
N THR A 90 1.72 21.24 -9.50
CA THR A 90 1.67 22.02 -8.25
C THR A 90 0.41 21.68 -7.45
N MET A 91 -0.75 21.55 -8.12
CA MET A 91 -1.98 21.13 -7.45
C MET A 91 -1.89 19.70 -6.91
N ILE A 92 -1.20 18.79 -7.61
CA ILE A 92 -0.96 17.41 -7.14
C ILE A 92 -0.01 17.38 -5.93
N LEU A 93 1.00 18.26 -5.87
CA LEU A 93 1.82 18.45 -4.67
C LEU A 93 0.96 18.91 -3.48
N CYS A 94 0.11 19.92 -3.67
CA CYS A 94 -0.81 20.39 -2.64
C CYS A 94 -1.76 19.28 -2.17
N TYR A 95 -2.31 18.50 -3.11
CA TYR A 95 -3.15 17.35 -2.82
C TYR A 95 -2.46 16.36 -1.88
N PHE A 96 -1.22 15.99 -2.17
CA PHE A 96 -0.48 15.06 -1.32
C PHE A 96 -0.13 15.64 0.05
N VAL A 97 0.31 16.90 0.14
CA VAL A 97 0.58 17.57 1.43
C VAL A 97 -0.69 17.62 2.28
N THR A 98 -1.84 17.95 1.69
CA THR A 98 -3.12 17.94 2.39
C THR A 98 -3.42 16.56 2.96
N TYR A 99 -3.20 15.48 2.19
CA TYR A 99 -3.35 14.12 2.70
C TYR A 99 -2.47 13.85 3.92
N LEU A 100 -1.18 14.16 3.85
CA LEU A 100 -0.25 13.88 4.95
C LEU A 100 -0.69 14.55 6.25
N ILE A 101 -1.14 15.81 6.15
CA ILE A 101 -1.64 16.59 7.29
C ILE A 101 -2.98 16.02 7.77
N LEU A 102 -3.95 15.78 6.88
CA LEU A 102 -5.27 15.29 7.25
C LEU A 102 -5.24 13.87 7.82
N ASP A 103 -4.36 13.00 7.35
CA ASP A 103 -4.21 11.65 7.87
C ASP A 103 -3.68 11.67 9.31
N LEU A 104 -2.73 12.55 9.62
CA LEU A 104 -2.27 12.76 11.00
C LEU A 104 -3.35 13.40 11.88
N THR A 105 -4.06 14.42 11.40
CA THR A 105 -5.07 15.12 12.21
C THR A 105 -6.30 14.25 12.46
N LEU A 106 -6.91 13.71 11.40
CA LEU A 106 -8.07 12.84 11.51
C LEU A 106 -7.69 11.50 12.16
N GLY A 107 -6.51 10.96 11.90
CA GLY A 107 -6.08 9.72 12.56
C GLY A 107 -5.81 9.89 14.04
N SER A 108 -5.31 11.06 14.47
CA SER A 108 -5.19 11.40 15.89
C SER A 108 -6.55 11.58 16.57
N ILE A 109 -7.66 11.57 15.85
CA ILE A 109 -9.01 11.69 16.40
C ILE A 109 -9.76 10.36 16.28
N TYR A 110 -9.82 9.79 15.07
CA TYR A 110 -10.72 8.69 14.70
C TYR A 110 -10.07 7.31 14.67
N TYR A 111 -8.74 7.20 14.55
CA TYR A 111 -8.03 5.92 14.45
C TYR A 111 -6.65 5.97 15.11
N LYS A 112 -6.62 6.47 16.35
CA LYS A 112 -5.39 6.67 17.14
C LYS A 112 -4.55 5.41 17.27
N GLY A 113 -5.21 4.24 17.39
CA GLY A 113 -4.52 2.96 17.53
C GLY A 113 -3.79 2.49 16.28
N GLN A 114 -4.02 3.15 15.13
CA GLN A 114 -3.38 2.83 13.86
C GLN A 114 -2.23 3.78 13.50
N ILE A 115 -2.07 4.92 14.17
CA ILE A 115 -0.93 5.83 13.95
C ILE A 115 0.28 5.32 14.72
N ASN A 116 1.20 4.65 14.01
CA ASN A 116 2.49 4.27 14.57
C ASN A 116 3.51 5.42 14.45
N LEU A 117 4.52 5.43 15.34
CA LEU A 117 5.58 6.44 15.32
C LEU A 117 6.35 6.48 13.98
N LEU A 118 6.74 5.31 13.47
CA LEU A 118 7.56 5.22 12.27
C LEU A 118 6.74 5.46 10.99
N THR A 119 5.61 4.75 10.83
CA THR A 119 4.82 4.76 9.60
C THR A 119 3.81 5.90 9.53
N GLY A 120 3.41 6.45 10.67
CA GLY A 120 2.56 7.65 10.77
C GLY A 120 3.42 8.90 10.92
N TRP A 121 3.87 9.21 12.14
CA TRP A 121 4.51 10.49 12.46
C TRP A 121 5.77 10.78 11.64
N ILE A 122 6.81 9.94 11.75
CA ILE A 122 8.10 10.20 11.09
C ILE A 122 7.92 10.21 9.57
N HIS A 123 7.25 9.20 9.02
CA HIS A 123 6.99 9.10 7.58
C HIS A 123 6.24 10.34 7.06
N HIS A 124 5.13 10.73 7.69
CA HIS A 124 4.32 11.84 7.20
C HIS A 124 5.04 13.18 7.34
N SER A 125 5.78 13.39 8.43
CA SER A 125 6.60 14.61 8.60
C SER A 125 7.68 14.70 7.52
N VAL A 126 8.46 13.63 7.29
CA VAL A 126 9.52 13.62 6.27
C VAL A 126 8.96 13.89 4.88
N TYR A 127 7.87 13.22 4.50
CA TYR A 127 7.24 13.44 3.20
C TYR A 127 6.62 14.84 3.10
N THR A 128 6.12 15.43 4.19
CA THR A 128 5.62 16.80 4.19
C THR A 128 6.75 17.79 3.87
N PHE A 129 7.87 17.71 4.59
CA PHE A 129 9.03 18.57 4.35
C PHE A 129 9.61 18.38 2.95
N MET A 130 9.72 17.13 2.49
CA MET A 130 10.18 16.84 1.13
C MET A 130 9.27 17.44 0.06
N THR A 131 7.95 17.33 0.23
CA THR A 131 6.99 17.82 -0.75
C THR A 131 6.96 19.35 -0.78
N VAL A 132 7.10 20.01 0.38
CA VAL A 132 7.30 21.47 0.45
C VAL A 132 8.62 21.88 -0.21
N TYR A 133 9.69 21.09 -0.05
CA TYR A 133 10.95 21.31 -0.76
C TYR A 133 10.75 21.22 -2.29
N PHE A 134 10.02 20.22 -2.79
CA PHE A 134 9.70 20.10 -4.21
C PHE A 134 8.88 21.30 -4.72
N LEU A 135 7.94 21.79 -3.92
CA LEU A 135 7.18 23.00 -4.26
C LEU A 135 8.10 24.23 -4.38
N CYS A 136 8.99 24.45 -3.41
CA CYS A 136 9.91 25.59 -3.42
C CYS A 136 10.93 25.54 -4.57
N HIS A 137 11.29 24.33 -5.01
CA HIS A 137 12.23 24.10 -6.11
C HIS A 137 11.56 23.86 -7.48
N ARG A 138 10.23 23.99 -7.57
CA ARG A 138 9.46 23.78 -8.81
C ARG A 138 9.68 22.39 -9.42
N LEU A 139 9.75 21.37 -8.57
CA LEU A 139 9.96 19.96 -8.93
C LEU A 139 8.65 19.16 -9.01
N GLY A 140 7.54 19.83 -9.34
CA GLY A 140 6.23 19.21 -9.48
C GLY A 140 6.22 18.07 -10.50
N GLY A 141 6.82 18.28 -11.68
CA GLY A 141 6.86 17.27 -12.74
C GLY A 141 7.57 15.99 -12.29
N PHE A 142 8.69 16.13 -11.58
CA PHE A 142 9.39 15.00 -10.98
C PHE A 142 8.53 14.27 -9.96
N PHE A 143 7.88 15.00 -9.05
CA PHE A 143 7.00 14.43 -8.04
C PHE A 143 5.84 13.64 -8.67
N VAL A 144 5.17 14.20 -9.69
CA VAL A 144 4.05 13.53 -10.38
C VAL A 144 4.51 12.26 -11.08
N VAL A 145 5.66 12.26 -11.75
CA VAL A 145 6.20 11.02 -12.37
C VAL A 145 6.55 9.99 -11.30
N ALA A 146 7.22 10.42 -10.22
CA ALA A 146 7.56 9.57 -9.09
C ALA A 146 6.33 9.06 -8.32
N SER A 147 5.17 9.71 -8.45
CA SER A 147 3.93 9.30 -7.79
C SER A 147 3.39 7.96 -8.28
N ILE A 148 3.87 7.43 -9.41
CA ILE A 148 3.58 6.05 -9.83
C ILE A 148 4.05 5.02 -8.79
N LEU A 149 5.02 5.39 -7.95
CA LEU A 149 5.51 4.58 -6.83
C LEU A 149 4.45 4.32 -5.75
N GLU A 150 3.30 5.01 -5.80
CA GLU A 150 2.16 4.79 -4.90
C GLU A 150 1.20 3.69 -5.36
N LEU A 151 1.35 3.16 -6.58
CA LEU A 151 0.54 2.05 -7.08
C LEU A 151 0.51 0.82 -6.11
N PRO A 152 1.62 0.38 -5.50
CA PRO A 152 1.60 -0.68 -4.51
C PRO A 152 0.78 -0.31 -3.26
N THR A 153 0.83 0.95 -2.81
CA THR A 153 -0.02 1.44 -1.71
C THR A 153 -1.48 1.37 -2.08
N LEU A 154 -1.84 1.77 -3.30
CA LEU A 154 -3.22 1.71 -3.78
C LEU A 154 -3.77 0.28 -3.72
N ILE A 155 -3.00 -0.69 -4.23
CA ILE A 155 -3.36 -2.11 -4.18
C ILE A 155 -3.52 -2.60 -2.73
N MET A 156 -2.61 -2.19 -1.84
CA MET A 156 -2.69 -2.54 -0.42
C MET A 156 -3.92 -1.92 0.27
N ALA A 157 -4.18 -0.64 0.03
CA ALA A 157 -5.31 0.08 0.59
C ALA A 157 -6.64 -0.51 0.13
N LEU A 158 -6.74 -0.86 -1.16
CA LEU A 158 -7.90 -1.55 -1.73
C LEU A 158 -8.16 -2.89 -1.02
N GLY A 159 -7.12 -3.69 -0.78
CA GLY A 159 -7.23 -4.95 -0.04
C GLY A 159 -7.54 -4.81 1.46
N CYS A 160 -7.23 -3.65 2.05
CA CYS A 160 -7.60 -3.33 3.43
C CYS A 160 -9.06 -2.88 3.56
N LEU A 161 -9.58 -2.12 2.59
CA LEU A 161 -10.98 -1.69 2.55
C LEU A 161 -11.91 -2.86 2.16
N TRP A 162 -11.54 -3.59 1.12
CA TRP A 162 -12.31 -4.72 0.59
C TRP A 162 -11.45 -5.99 0.58
N SER A 163 -11.69 -6.87 1.55
CA SER A 163 -10.95 -8.13 1.71
C SER A 163 -10.97 -9.03 0.48
N ASN A 164 -12.06 -8.98 -0.31
CA ASN A 164 -12.20 -9.75 -1.56
C ASN A 164 -11.22 -9.31 -2.66
N LEU A 165 -10.74 -8.07 -2.62
CA LEU A 165 -9.80 -7.50 -3.59
C LEU A 165 -8.34 -7.65 -3.14
N ARG A 166 -8.10 -8.24 -1.97
CA ARG A 166 -6.76 -8.41 -1.42
C ARG A 166 -5.97 -9.46 -2.22
N SER A 167 -4.86 -9.03 -2.80
CA SER A 167 -3.88 -9.92 -3.43
C SER A 167 -2.47 -9.60 -2.96
N ASP A 168 -1.94 -10.45 -2.08
CA ASP A 168 -0.58 -10.32 -1.53
C ASP A 168 0.49 -10.44 -2.66
N TYR A 169 0.23 -11.23 -3.70
CA TYR A 169 1.13 -11.36 -4.87
C TYR A 169 1.15 -10.09 -5.74
N LEU A 170 -0.03 -9.52 -6.00
CA LEU A 170 -0.13 -8.29 -6.79
C LEU A 170 0.56 -7.13 -6.05
N PHE A 171 0.33 -7.01 -4.74
CA PHE A 171 1.05 -6.06 -3.89
C PHE A 171 2.57 -6.27 -3.96
N ALA A 172 3.05 -7.50 -3.75
CA ALA A 172 4.49 -7.79 -3.73
C ALA A 172 5.16 -7.51 -5.07
N SER A 173 4.54 -7.92 -6.18
CA SER A 173 5.06 -7.72 -7.53
C SER A 173 5.17 -6.25 -7.91
N THR A 174 4.12 -5.46 -7.62
CA THR A 174 4.12 -4.02 -7.87
C THR A 174 5.08 -3.29 -6.94
N PHE A 175 5.13 -3.63 -5.65
CA PHE A 175 6.08 -3.05 -4.71
C PHE A 175 7.52 -3.28 -5.17
N PHE A 176 7.87 -4.51 -5.53
CA PHE A 176 9.20 -4.83 -6.04
C PHE A 176 9.52 -4.05 -7.32
N SER A 177 8.61 -4.06 -8.29
CA SER A 177 8.84 -3.43 -9.60
C SER A 177 8.99 -1.91 -9.50
N PHE A 178 8.09 -1.25 -8.77
CA PHE A 178 8.07 0.21 -8.67
C PHE A 178 9.00 0.72 -7.57
N ARG A 179 8.79 0.31 -6.32
CA ARG A 179 9.50 0.88 -5.16
C ARG A 179 10.93 0.39 -4.98
N LEU A 180 11.30 -0.75 -5.58
CA LEU A 180 12.68 -1.24 -5.54
C LEU A 180 13.39 -1.02 -6.88
N VAL A 181 12.94 -1.67 -7.95
CA VAL A 181 13.65 -1.65 -9.23
C VAL A 181 13.57 -0.27 -9.89
N PHE A 182 12.37 0.25 -10.11
CA PHE A 182 12.19 1.55 -10.77
C PHE A 182 12.74 2.70 -9.91
N HIS A 183 12.54 2.69 -8.59
CA HIS A 183 13.13 3.70 -7.70
C HIS A 183 14.67 3.68 -7.75
N ALA A 184 15.31 2.51 -7.69
CA ALA A 184 16.77 2.40 -7.80
C ALA A 184 17.28 2.89 -9.15
N PHE A 185 16.58 2.56 -10.23
CA PHE A 185 16.84 3.10 -11.57
C PHE A 185 16.75 4.64 -11.56
N MET A 186 15.68 5.21 -11.01
CA MET A 186 15.49 6.66 -10.91
C MET A 186 16.61 7.34 -10.12
N ILE A 187 17.07 6.76 -9.01
CA ILE A 187 18.21 7.29 -8.23
C ILE A 187 19.47 7.37 -9.11
N LYS A 188 19.79 6.29 -9.83
CA LYS A 188 20.96 6.25 -10.72
C LYS A 188 20.84 7.30 -11.82
N THR A 189 19.68 7.37 -12.48
CA THR A 189 19.47 8.29 -13.60
C THR A 189 19.51 9.75 -13.12
N LEU A 190 18.91 10.06 -11.95
CA LEU A 190 19.00 11.39 -11.33
C LEU A 190 20.44 11.79 -11.02
N LYS A 191 21.24 10.88 -10.46
CA LYS A 191 22.65 11.15 -10.14
C LYS A 191 23.48 11.49 -11.39
N GLN A 192 23.17 10.88 -12.52
CA GLN A 192 23.94 11.01 -13.75
C GLN A 192 23.47 12.17 -14.64
N HIS A 193 22.16 12.43 -14.72
CA HIS A 193 21.58 13.28 -15.77
C HIS A 193 20.80 14.49 -15.25
N HIS A 194 20.48 14.56 -13.94
CA HIS A 194 19.70 15.67 -13.41
C HIS A 194 20.58 16.85 -13.01
N HIS A 195 20.18 18.06 -13.42
CA HIS A 195 20.89 19.30 -13.12
C HIS A 195 21.01 19.63 -11.61
N ILE A 196 19.99 19.33 -10.81
CA ILE A 196 20.06 19.47 -9.35
C ILE A 196 20.77 18.25 -8.76
N GLN A 197 22.05 18.41 -8.46
CA GLN A 197 22.92 17.35 -7.96
C GLN A 197 22.53 16.81 -6.58
N THR A 198 21.65 17.47 -5.83
CA THR A 198 21.19 16.99 -4.52
C THR A 198 19.91 16.16 -4.60
N LEU A 199 19.19 16.16 -5.73
CA LEU A 199 17.89 15.50 -5.82
C LEU A 199 18.00 13.97 -5.69
N TRP A 200 19.08 13.38 -6.21
CA TRP A 200 19.33 11.94 -6.04
C TRP A 200 19.58 11.55 -4.57
N ILE A 201 20.11 12.46 -3.74
CA ILE A 201 20.32 12.22 -2.31
C ILE A 201 18.98 12.08 -1.59
N VAL A 202 18.02 12.96 -1.92
CA VAL A 202 16.64 12.88 -1.40
C VAL A 202 15.97 11.58 -1.84
N ALA A 203 16.10 11.20 -3.11
CA ALA A 203 15.55 9.93 -3.60
C ALA A 203 16.22 8.71 -2.93
N ALA A 204 17.53 8.78 -2.68
CA ALA A 204 18.31 7.71 -2.06
C ALA A 204 18.03 7.58 -0.55
N SER A 205 17.74 8.68 0.16
CA SER A 205 17.47 8.63 1.61
C SER A 205 16.16 7.91 1.96
N ILE A 206 15.20 7.88 1.04
CA ILE A 206 13.92 7.18 1.19
C ILE A 206 14.05 5.68 0.88
N PHE A 207 14.99 5.30 0.01
CA PHE A 207 15.12 3.92 -0.46
C PHE A 207 15.30 2.86 0.64
N PRO A 208 16.10 3.09 1.71
CA PRO A 208 16.19 2.17 2.85
C PRO A 208 14.84 1.86 3.50
N LEU A 209 13.92 2.83 3.55
CA LEU A 209 12.58 2.62 4.10
C LEU A 209 11.80 1.60 3.27
N HIS A 210 11.87 1.68 1.94
CA HIS A 210 11.23 0.72 1.05
C HIS A 210 11.84 -0.68 1.19
N LEU A 211 13.16 -0.79 1.32
CA LEU A 211 13.83 -2.05 1.60
C LEU A 211 13.37 -2.66 2.94
N PHE A 212 13.31 -1.84 3.99
CA PHE A 212 12.85 -2.27 5.30
C PHE A 212 11.41 -2.80 5.27
N TRP A 213 10.50 -2.08 4.61
CA TRP A 213 9.11 -2.53 4.48
C TRP A 213 8.96 -3.80 3.65
N PHE A 214 9.69 -3.92 2.53
CA PHE A 214 9.65 -5.13 1.73
C PHE A 214 10.22 -6.33 2.49
N TYR A 215 11.32 -6.13 3.22
CA TYR A 215 11.88 -7.15 4.10
C TYR A 215 10.86 -7.59 5.18
N GLY A 216 10.20 -6.63 5.83
CA GLY A 216 9.13 -6.89 6.80
C GLY A 216 7.98 -7.70 6.20
N PHE A 217 7.57 -7.37 4.98
CA PHE A 217 6.56 -8.12 4.24
C PHE A 217 7.01 -9.56 3.97
N ILE A 218 8.22 -9.79 3.44
CA ILE A 218 8.73 -11.14 3.17
C ILE A 218 8.81 -11.97 4.46
N ARG A 219 9.26 -11.36 5.57
CA ARG A 219 9.28 -12.03 6.88
C ARG A 219 7.87 -12.41 7.34
N GLN A 220 6.88 -11.53 7.14
CA GLN A 220 5.49 -11.83 7.45
C GLN A 220 4.97 -13.01 6.62
N GLN A 221 5.27 -13.05 5.31
CA GLN A 221 4.85 -14.13 4.42
C GLN A 221 5.50 -15.47 4.78
N LYS A 222 6.80 -15.47 5.11
CA LYS A 222 7.50 -16.66 5.63
C LYS A 222 6.83 -17.22 6.87
N ARG A 223 6.49 -16.36 7.84
CA ARG A 223 5.78 -16.77 9.07
C ARG A 223 4.40 -17.37 8.77
N LYS A 224 3.61 -16.74 7.88
CA LYS A 224 2.31 -17.27 7.47
C LYS A 224 2.43 -18.66 6.82
N TYR A 225 3.45 -18.84 5.99
CA TYR A 225 3.73 -20.12 5.34
C TYR A 225 4.12 -21.22 6.34
N GLN A 226 4.95 -20.90 7.34
CA GLN A 226 5.33 -21.84 8.40
C GLN A 226 4.09 -22.32 9.18
N VAL A 227 3.24 -21.40 9.64
CA VAL A 227 1.99 -21.74 10.35
C VAL A 227 1.05 -22.57 9.48
N TYR A 228 0.95 -22.25 8.18
CA TYR A 228 0.16 -23.06 7.24
C TYR A 228 0.69 -24.50 7.14
N MET A 229 2.01 -24.67 7.05
CA MET A 229 2.64 -25.99 6.96
C MET A 229 2.47 -26.79 8.24
N GLU A 230 2.58 -26.16 9.42
CA GLU A 230 2.30 -26.80 10.71
C GLU A 230 0.85 -27.28 10.81
N ARG A 231 -0.12 -26.43 10.47
CA ARG A 231 -1.55 -26.81 10.45
C ARG A 231 -1.82 -27.94 9.47
N LYS A 232 -1.18 -27.93 8.31
CA LYS A 232 -1.29 -29.00 7.30
C LYS A 232 -0.73 -30.32 7.80
N ARG A 233 0.41 -30.30 8.53
CA ARG A 233 1.00 -31.50 9.16
C ARG A 233 0.11 -32.05 10.27
N ALA A 234 -0.36 -31.20 11.19
CA ALA A 234 -1.25 -31.60 12.27
C ALA A 234 -2.58 -32.19 11.72
N MET A 235 -3.13 -31.60 10.65
CA MET A 235 -4.31 -32.15 9.98
C MET A 235 -4.03 -33.53 9.37
N LYS A 236 -2.87 -33.71 8.71
CA LYS A 236 -2.48 -35.01 8.13
C LYS A 236 -2.35 -36.07 9.22
N GLN A 237 -1.78 -35.72 10.37
CA GLN A 237 -1.61 -36.63 11.51
C GLN A 237 -2.97 -37.07 12.09
N LYS A 238 -3.89 -36.13 12.34
CA LYS A 238 -5.25 -36.46 12.82
C LYS A 238 -6.00 -37.39 11.88
N ILE A 239 -5.87 -37.20 10.56
CA ILE A 239 -6.48 -38.07 9.56
C ILE A 239 -5.87 -39.48 9.59
N LEU A 240 -4.58 -39.61 9.90
CA LEU A 240 -3.92 -40.92 10.03
C LEU A 240 -4.37 -41.63 11.31
N GLU A 241 -4.38 -40.93 12.44
CA GLU A 241 -4.86 -41.45 13.74
C GLU A 241 -6.33 -41.91 13.65
N GLU A 242 -7.20 -41.14 12.99
CA GLU A 242 -8.60 -41.52 12.77
C GLU A 242 -8.74 -42.76 11.89
N LYS A 243 -7.90 -42.91 10.85
CA LYS A 243 -7.88 -44.10 10.00
C LYS A 243 -7.41 -45.34 10.76
N GLU A 244 -6.38 -45.22 11.58
CA GLU A 244 -5.87 -46.30 12.42
C GLU A 244 -6.93 -46.74 13.45
N ASN A 245 -7.62 -45.78 14.09
CA ASN A 245 -8.73 -46.07 14.99
C ASN A 245 -9.93 -46.75 14.29
N LEU A 246 -10.28 -46.33 13.08
CA LEU A 246 -11.34 -46.99 12.31
C LEU A 246 -10.96 -48.41 11.91
N GLN A 247 -9.68 -48.65 11.57
CA GLN A 247 -9.18 -49.99 11.27
C GLN A 247 -9.18 -50.89 12.51
N SER A 248 -8.74 -50.38 13.67
CA SER A 248 -8.72 -51.15 14.92
C SER A 248 -10.14 -51.53 15.37
N VAL A 249 -11.10 -50.61 15.27
CA VAL A 249 -12.52 -50.88 15.52
C VAL A 249 -13.06 -51.91 14.53
N ALA A 250 -12.74 -51.81 13.24
CA ALA A 250 -13.18 -52.77 12.23
C ALA A 250 -12.60 -54.17 12.48
N SER A 251 -11.35 -54.29 12.94
CA SER A 251 -10.73 -55.58 13.30
C SER A 251 -11.27 -56.17 14.61
N CYS A 252 -11.74 -55.34 15.55
CA CYS A 252 -12.40 -55.79 16.77
C CYS A 252 -13.89 -56.16 16.53
N SER A 253 -14.49 -55.59 15.49
CA SER A 253 -15.90 -55.78 15.11
C SER A 253 -16.06 -56.88 14.06
N THR A 254 -15.73 -58.14 14.39
CA THR A 254 -16.27 -59.30 13.67
C THR A 254 -17.72 -59.55 14.08
N SER A 255 -18.65 -58.68 13.64
CA SER A 255 -20.06 -59.00 13.40
C SER A 255 -20.81 -57.77 12.88
N SER A 256 -21.22 -57.83 11.61
CA SER A 256 -22.28 -57.07 10.89
C SER A 256 -22.72 -55.69 11.44
N VAL A 257 -22.52 -54.62 10.65
CA VAL A 257 -23.38 -53.38 10.48
C VAL A 257 -22.58 -52.14 9.99
N SER A 258 -21.25 -52.16 9.96
CA SER A 258 -20.39 -50.95 9.85
C SER A 258 -20.34 -50.18 8.52
N ASN A 259 -20.88 -50.69 7.40
CA ASN A 259 -20.58 -50.12 6.08
C ASN A 259 -21.39 -48.86 5.69
N PHE A 260 -22.51 -48.55 6.36
CA PHE A 260 -23.40 -47.47 5.92
C PHE A 260 -23.22 -46.14 6.68
N ALA A 261 -22.88 -46.19 7.98
CA ALA A 261 -22.66 -44.99 8.80
C ALA A 261 -21.36 -44.24 8.40
N SER A 262 -20.28 -45.00 8.16
CA SER A 262 -18.95 -44.48 7.84
C SER A 262 -18.92 -43.56 6.61
N LYS A 263 -19.63 -43.91 5.52
CA LYS A 263 -19.64 -43.08 4.29
C LYS A 263 -20.35 -41.74 4.49
N LYS A 264 -21.35 -41.68 5.36
CA LYS A 264 -22.16 -40.46 5.59
C LYS A 264 -21.41 -39.45 6.45
N GLU A 265 -20.65 -39.91 7.44
CA GLU A 265 -19.80 -39.05 8.28
C GLU A 265 -18.56 -38.52 7.55
N ILE A 266 -17.90 -39.35 6.74
CA ILE A 266 -16.76 -38.90 5.91
C ILE A 266 -17.20 -37.83 4.91
N SER A 267 -18.42 -37.93 4.36
CA SER A 267 -19.03 -36.92 3.48
C SER A 267 -19.32 -35.60 4.21
N ARG A 268 -19.86 -35.67 5.44
CA ARG A 268 -20.11 -34.46 6.27
C ARG A 268 -18.81 -33.76 6.66
N LEU A 269 -17.77 -34.51 7.04
CA LEU A 269 -16.46 -33.93 7.35
C LEU A 269 -15.85 -33.26 6.12
N ARG A 270 -15.89 -33.88 4.94
CA ARG A 270 -15.43 -33.24 3.69
C ARG A 270 -16.15 -31.91 3.39
N LYS A 271 -17.47 -31.82 3.63
CA LYS A 271 -18.24 -30.58 3.46
C LYS A 271 -17.89 -29.51 4.51
N PHE A 272 -17.74 -29.89 5.78
CA PHE A 272 -17.32 -28.99 6.85
C PHE A 272 -15.90 -28.42 6.60
N PHE A 273 -14.98 -29.27 6.12
CA PHE A 273 -13.61 -28.86 5.78
C PHE A 273 -13.51 -28.02 4.51
N ALA A 274 -14.40 -28.23 3.52
CA ALA A 274 -14.50 -27.34 2.36
C ALA A 274 -14.96 -25.92 2.77
N GLN A 275 -15.81 -25.81 3.80
CA GLN A 275 -16.20 -24.54 4.41
C GLN A 275 -15.06 -23.87 5.19
N GLY A 276 -14.24 -24.64 5.91
CA GLY A 276 -13.02 -24.13 6.57
C GLY A 276 -11.99 -23.52 5.61
N LYS A 277 -11.93 -24.01 4.37
CA LYS A 277 -11.10 -23.45 3.28
C LYS A 277 -11.50 -22.02 2.88
N ARG A 278 -12.77 -21.62 3.08
CA ARG A 278 -13.25 -20.23 2.86
C ARG A 278 -12.93 -19.29 4.01
N LEU A 279 -12.87 -19.80 5.25
CA LEU A 279 -12.66 -18.97 6.44
C LEU A 279 -11.17 -18.66 6.70
N SER A 280 -10.24 -19.42 6.12
CA SER A 280 -8.79 -19.20 6.26
C SER A 280 -8.23 -17.95 5.56
N PHE A 281 -9.04 -17.24 4.76
CA PHE A 281 -8.64 -15.97 4.12
C PHE A 281 -9.11 -14.72 4.88
N GLY A 282 -9.90 -14.89 5.94
CA GLY A 282 -10.42 -13.79 6.75
C GLY A 282 -9.68 -13.66 8.08
N SER A 283 -9.11 -12.49 8.31
CA SER A 283 -8.78 -11.96 9.65
C SER A 283 -7.60 -12.61 10.39
N LEU A 284 -6.43 -11.96 10.28
CA LEU A 284 -5.56 -11.54 11.40
C LEU A 284 -4.30 -10.91 10.79
N SER A 285 -4.37 -9.60 10.57
CA SER A 285 -3.22 -8.80 10.17
C SER A 285 -3.28 -7.48 10.93
N GLY A 286 -3.03 -7.55 12.24
CA GLY A 286 -2.57 -6.38 13.00
C GLY A 286 -1.05 -6.30 12.88
N ALA A 287 -0.54 -5.07 12.78
CA ALA A 287 0.86 -4.69 12.71
C ALA A 287 1.60 -5.07 11.40
N LEU A 288 1.38 -4.24 10.38
CA LEU A 288 2.44 -3.58 9.61
C LEU A 288 1.99 -2.14 9.36
#